data_AF-A0A8T0PG36-F1
#
_entry.id   AF-A0A8T0PG36-F1
#
_cell.length_a   1.000
_cell.length_b   1.000
_cell.length_c   1.000
_cell.angle_alpha   90.00
_cell.angle_beta   90.00
_cell.angle_gamma   90.00
#
_symmetry.space_group_name_H-M   'P 1'
#
loop_
_entity.id
_entity.type
_entity.pdbx_description
1 polymer ?
#
loop_
_entity_poly.entity_id
_entity_poly.type
_entity_poly.pdbx_seq_one_letter_code
_entity_poly.pdbx_strand_id
1 'polypeptide(L)' 'TQEKRCPGARHSVFFAVLALLGSCTHAEYCEYHRIKMPDCKRSSCNESCHLHYSNKHITDAYCTGKLFDSYCNCMVCDYK' A
#
# COMPACT_ATOMS: atom_id res chain seq x y z
N THR A 1 3.31 11.78 22.99
CA THR A 1 4.76 11.59 22.80
C THR A 1 5.16 10.27 23.39
N GLN A 2 5.35 9.23 22.56
CA GLN A 2 5.86 7.93 22.99
C GLN A 2 7.10 7.59 22.16
N GLU A 3 8.07 7.03 22.87
CA GLU A 3 9.48 6.83 22.54
C GLU A 3 9.78 6.17 21.18
N LYS A 4 10.74 6.73 20.45
CA LYS A 4 11.61 5.95 19.56
C LYS A 4 12.92 5.69 20.29
N ARG A 5 12.99 4.61 21.06
CA ARG A 5 14.24 4.17 21.69
C ARG A 5 14.96 3.18 20.76
N CYS A 6 15.86 3.70 19.93
CA CYS A 6 16.86 2.88 19.25
C CYS A 6 17.87 2.37 20.30
N PRO A 7 18.12 1.06 20.43
CA PRO A 7 19.13 0.56 21.36
C PRO A 7 20.52 0.98 20.88
N GLY A 8 21.15 1.90 21.60
CA GLY A 8 22.58 2.13 21.51
C GLY A 8 23.32 0.96 22.14
N ALA A 9 24.07 0.20 21.35
CA ALA A 9 25.02 -0.78 21.85
C ALA A 9 26.43 -0.42 21.36
N ARG A 10 27.28 -0.08 22.33
CA ARG A 10 28.71 0.19 22.20
C ARG A 10 29.49 -1.04 21.70
N HIS A 11 30.61 -0.75 21.01
CA HIS A 11 31.78 -1.60 20.72
C HIS A 11 31.62 -2.77 19.74
N SER A 12 31.97 -2.54 18.46
CA SER A 12 33.05 -3.28 17.75
C SER A 12 33.19 -2.74 16.31
N VAL A 13 34.37 -2.27 15.93
CA VAL A 13 34.64 -1.43 14.74
C VAL A 13 34.57 -2.19 13.39
N PHE A 14 34.13 -3.44 13.36
CA PHE A 14 34.17 -4.29 12.15
C PHE A 14 32.84 -4.46 11.39
N PHE A 15 31.74 -3.85 11.84
CA PHE A 15 30.44 -3.89 11.13
C PHE A 15 30.02 -2.54 10.51
N ALA A 16 30.97 -1.66 10.24
CA ALA A 16 30.69 -0.30 9.74
C ALA A 16 30.11 -0.26 8.30
N VAL A 17 30.19 -1.35 7.53
CA VAL A 17 29.75 -1.34 6.11
C VAL A 17 28.29 -1.79 5.93
N LEU A 18 27.72 -2.53 6.88
CA LEU A 18 26.31 -2.97 6.83
C LEU A 18 25.34 -1.91 7.41
N ALA A 19 25.87 -0.85 8.03
CA ALA A 19 25.07 0.23 8.62
C ALA A 19 24.63 1.31 7.61
N LEU A 20 25.10 1.27 6.36
CA LEU A 20 24.87 2.35 5.38
C LEU A 20 23.70 2.12 4.42
N LEU A 21 23.05 0.95 4.44
CA LEU A 21 21.87 0.67 3.61
C LEU A 21 20.61 0.44 4.46
N GLY A 22 20.62 0.95 5.69
CA GLY A 22 19.39 1.15 6.47
C GLY A 22 18.64 2.36 5.94
N SER A 23 18.26 2.35 4.66
CA SER A 23 17.27 3.27 4.15
C SER A 23 16.00 2.97 4.92
N CYS A 24 15.65 3.83 5.89
CA CYS A 24 14.28 3.96 6.35
C CYS A 24 13.45 4.46 5.16
N THR A 25 13.31 3.67 4.09
CA THR A 25 12.28 3.86 3.10
C THR A 25 10.98 3.76 3.87
N HIS A 26 10.22 4.84 3.93
CA HIS A 26 8.84 4.80 4.40
C HIS A 26 8.19 3.58 3.74
N ALA A 27 7.85 2.57 4.53
CA ALA A 27 7.20 1.40 3.99
C ALA A 27 5.79 1.83 3.60
N GLU A 28 5.54 1.95 2.30
CA GLU A 28 4.20 2.18 1.78
C GLU A 28 3.35 0.95 2.14
N TYR A 29 2.26 1.16 2.87
CA TYR A 29 1.34 0.09 3.26
C TYR A 29 0.22 0.02 2.24
N CYS A 30 0.14 -1.08 1.49
CA CYS A 30 -0.88 -1.28 0.46
C CYS A 30 -1.86 -2.39 0.84
N GLU A 31 -3.15 -2.15 0.64
CA GLU A 31 -4.21 -3.12 0.89
C GLU A 31 -5.24 -3.12 -0.24
N TYR A 32 -5.83 -4.29 -0.51
CA TYR A 32 -6.90 -4.42 -1.49
C TYR A 32 -8.26 -4.10 -0.86
N HIS A 33 -8.94 -3.10 -1.39
CA HIS A 33 -10.31 -2.77 -1.03
C HIS A 33 -11.29 -3.20 -2.12
N ARG A 34 -12.44 -3.75 -1.70
CA ARG A 34 -13.48 -4.24 -2.60
C ARG A 34 -14.67 -3.31 -2.66
N ILE A 35 -15.08 -2.98 -3.87
CA ILE A 35 -16.28 -2.21 -4.19
C ILE A 35 -17.21 -3.13 -4.99
N LYS A 36 -18.46 -3.28 -4.54
CA LYS A 36 -19.46 -4.03 -5.31
C LYS A 36 -19.82 -3.22 -6.56
N MET A 37 -19.62 -3.79 -7.74
CA MET A 37 -19.87 -3.13 -9.00
C MET A 37 -20.46 -4.15 -9.98
N PRO A 38 -21.78 -4.09 -10.29
CA PRO A 38 -22.37 -4.94 -11.32
C PRO A 38 -21.77 -4.62 -12.69
N ASP A 39 -21.61 -5.64 -13.54
CA ASP A 39 -20.97 -5.53 -14.85
C ASP A 39 -19.60 -4.82 -14.80
N CYS A 40 -18.76 -5.23 -13.85
CA CYS A 40 -17.46 -4.61 -13.61
C CYS A 40 -16.59 -4.62 -14.87
N LYS A 41 -16.26 -3.42 -15.36
CA LYS A 41 -15.27 -3.20 -16.41
C LYS A 41 -14.03 -2.59 -15.79
N ARG A 42 -12.85 -3.00 -16.28
CA ARG A 42 -11.56 -2.53 -15.74
C ARG A 42 -11.45 -1.00 -15.73
N SER A 43 -11.91 -0.32 -16.79
CA SER A 43 -11.89 1.15 -16.87
C SER A 43 -12.75 1.80 -15.80
N SER A 44 -14.01 1.38 -15.67
CA SER A 44 -14.95 1.89 -14.67
C SER A 44 -14.52 1.56 -13.24
N CYS A 45 -13.89 0.38 -13.05
CA CYS A 45 -13.29 -0.01 -11.77
C CYS A 45 -12.14 0.94 -11.39
N ASN A 46 -11.19 1.18 -12.31
CA ASN A 46 -10.07 2.08 -12.06
C ASN A 46 -10.56 3.51 -11.72
N GLU A 47 -11.50 4.03 -12.50
CA GLU A 47 -12.12 5.33 -12.23
C GLU A 47 -12.79 5.35 -10.85
N SER A 48 -13.56 4.32 -10.50
CA SER A 48 -14.22 4.21 -9.19
C SER A 48 -13.21 4.13 -8.05
N CYS A 49 -12.08 3.44 -8.23
CA CYS A 49 -11.00 3.42 -7.24
C CYS A 49 -10.45 4.83 -7.01
N HIS A 50 -10.18 5.59 -8.06
CA HIS A 50 -9.70 6.97 -7.94
C HIS A 50 -10.75 7.93 -7.38
N LEU A 51 -12.05 7.68 -7.60
CA LEU A 51 -13.12 8.48 -7.01
C LEU A 51 -13.30 8.19 -5.51
N HIS A 52 -13.34 6.93 -5.10
CA HIS A 52 -13.51 6.53 -3.69
C HIS A 52 -12.28 6.81 -2.83
N TYR A 53 -11.08 6.69 -3.42
CA TYR A 53 -9.81 6.84 -2.73
C TYR A 53 -8.98 8.01 -3.32
N SER A 54 -9.64 9.13 -3.62
CA SER A 54 -9.04 10.27 -4.33
C SER A 54 -7.80 10.89 -3.69
N ASN A 55 -7.63 10.75 -2.37
CA ASN A 55 -6.47 11.23 -1.62
C ASN A 55 -5.43 10.15 -1.34
N LYS A 56 -5.56 8.97 -1.95
CA LYS A 56 -4.68 7.81 -1.72
C LYS A 56 -3.95 7.45 -3.01
N HIS A 57 -2.81 6.78 -2.85
CA HIS A 57 -2.08 6.26 -3.99
C HIS A 57 -2.72 4.93 -4.43
N ILE A 58 -3.19 4.88 -5.68
CA ILE A 58 -3.78 3.67 -6.28
C ILE A 58 -2.77 3.09 -7.25
N THR A 59 -2.36 1.86 -7.00
CA THR A 59 -1.29 1.18 -7.76
C THR A 59 -1.83 0.10 -8.69
N ASP A 60 -3.01 -0.44 -8.41
CA ASP A 60 -3.68 -1.44 -9.25
C ASP A 60 -5.20 -1.41 -9.06
N ALA A 61 -5.92 -1.82 -10.11
CA ALA A 61 -7.37 -1.96 -10.10
C ALA A 61 -7.82 -3.08 -11.05
N TYR A 62 -8.58 -4.03 -10.54
CA TYR A 62 -9.09 -5.15 -11.34
C TYR A 62 -10.47 -5.65 -10.89
N CYS A 63 -11.19 -6.26 -11.84
CA CYS A 63 -12.49 -6.86 -11.60
C CYS A 63 -12.35 -8.35 -11.23
N THR A 64 -13.21 -8.82 -10.34
CA THR A 64 -13.41 -10.24 -9.99
C THR A 64 -14.89 -10.56 -9.96
N GLY A 65 -15.24 -11.86 -9.97
CA GLY A 65 -16.63 -12.31 -9.90
C GLY A 65 -17.27 -12.55 -11.27
N LYS A 66 -18.59 -12.70 -11.30
CA LYS A 66 -19.39 -12.95 -12.52
C LYS A 66 -20.24 -11.73 -12.85
N LEU A 67 -20.75 -11.62 -14.08
CA LEU A 67 -21.53 -10.47 -14.62
C LEU A 67 -22.39 -9.72 -13.57
N PHE A 68 -23.30 -10.41 -12.87
CA PHE A 68 -24.22 -9.78 -11.91
C PHE A 68 -23.71 -9.73 -10.46
N ASP A 69 -22.60 -10.40 -10.17
CA ASP A 69 -21.98 -10.43 -8.84
C ASP A 69 -20.47 -10.24 -9.00
N SER A 70 -20.12 -9.09 -9.56
CA SER A 70 -18.75 -8.66 -9.77
C SER A 70 -18.33 -7.61 -8.74
N TYR A 71 -17.03 -7.60 -8.48
CA TYR A 71 -16.38 -6.71 -7.53
C TYR A 71 -15.19 -6.04 -8.21
N CYS A 72 -15.06 -4.75 -7.98
CA CYS A 72 -13.85 -3.99 -8.28
C CYS A 72 -12.91 -4.06 -7.08
N ASN A 73 -11.67 -4.50 -7.28
CA ASN A 73 -10.62 -4.54 -6.28
C ASN A 73 -9.64 -3.41 -6.57
N CYS A 74 -9.42 -2.53 -5.59
CA CYS A 74 -8.50 -1.39 -5.66
C CYS A 74 -7.31 -1.65 -4.74
N MET A 75 -6.08 -1.63 -5.25
CA MET A 75 -4.88 -1.62 -4.41
C MET A 75 -4.63 -0.20 -3.94
N VAL A 76 -4.94 0.07 -2.67
CA VAL A 76 -4.84 1.39 -2.06
C VAL A 76 -3.63 1.41 -1.13
N CYS A 77 -2.76 2.37 -1.35
CA CYS A 77 -1.51 2.52 -0.63
C CYS A 77 -1.53 3.79 0.24
N ASP A 78 -1.02 3.64 1.46
CA ASP A 78 -0.95 4.66 2.49
C ASP A 78 0.48 4.88 2.99
N TYR A 79 0.81 6.14 3.22
CA TYR A 79 2.07 6.56 3.86
C TYR A 79 1.82 6.64 5.37
N LYS A 80 2.48 5.77 6.16
CA LYS A 80 2.40 5.75 7.63
C LYS A 80 3.56 6.48 8.29
#